data_AF-A0A972F5D5-F1
#
_entry.id   AF-A0A972F5D5-F1
#
_cell.length_a   1.000
_cell.length_b   1.000
_cell.length_c   1.000
_cell.angle_alpha   90.00
_cell.angle_beta   90.00
_cell.angle_gamma   90.00
#
_symmetry.space_group_name_H-M   'P 1'
#
loop_
_entity.id
_entity.type
_entity.pdbx_description
1 polymer ?
#
loop_
_entity_poly.entity_id
_entity_poly.type
_entity_poly.pdbx_seq_one_letter_code
_entity_poly.pdbx_strand_id
1 'polypeptide(L)'
;MNTTPENGTIRDDDGVRRVFYDGYWIKAYEAPQNSLVEKRRLIEALTRRLFNHVEHGINIPGKRLKEARAAFEEETDPERKRVKGAMLAGALFNRATDIFTKLVDLQQEGVDVTQDSALMRECGQCLQEALNLGKLVRHISGDEGIDELWGEPFRAFSIPIEAFYESRYIKIAQALRNIDRLTETMCAAFGPNPLFEGAAVEISRLGTAAKRKCETLRTDADIFNIWTDFAVAHEHLEAFMPKLAGAATPDLLQLAADGQQLLRQGGELISYVTRARVTMPKSTREYIERCERYAQLVTARFSSHATN
;
A
#
# COMPACT_ATOMS: atom_id res chain seq x y z
N MET A 1 -8.20 -31.20 16.84
CA MET A 1 -8.73 -30.05 16.09
C MET A 1 -7.94 -28.84 16.56
N ASN A 2 -7.08 -28.26 15.72
CA ASN A 2 -6.42 -27.00 16.11
C ASN A 2 -7.44 -25.88 15.95
N THR A 3 -7.91 -25.35 17.07
CA THR A 3 -8.72 -24.14 17.12
C THR A 3 -7.93 -22.98 16.51
N THR A 4 -8.54 -22.25 15.58
CA THR A 4 -7.96 -21.01 15.06
C THR A 4 -7.78 -20.03 16.23
N PRO A 5 -6.58 -19.45 16.42
CA PRO A 5 -6.35 -18.47 17.49
C PRO A 5 -7.29 -17.27 17.36
N GLU A 6 -7.57 -16.59 18.48
CA GLU A 6 -8.33 -15.33 18.46
C GLU A 6 -7.44 -14.17 17.99
N ASN A 7 -8.04 -13.15 17.35
CA ASN A 7 -7.31 -11.94 16.97
C ASN A 7 -6.70 -11.28 18.22
N GLY A 8 -5.45 -10.86 18.12
CA GLY A 8 -4.66 -10.34 19.25
C GLY A 8 -3.90 -11.41 20.03
N THR A 9 -4.05 -12.71 19.71
CA THR A 9 -3.22 -13.76 20.32
C THR A 9 -1.75 -13.50 20.01
N ILE A 10 -0.88 -13.52 21.03
CA ILE A 10 0.55 -13.30 20.90
C ILE A 10 1.30 -14.60 21.10
N ARG A 11 2.39 -14.79 20.35
CA ARG A 11 3.37 -15.86 20.58
C ARG A 11 4.77 -15.38 20.21
N ASP A 12 5.78 -16.10 20.69
CA ASP A 12 7.16 -15.93 20.29
C ASP A 12 7.58 -17.08 19.37
N ASP A 13 7.99 -16.74 18.15
CA ASP A 13 8.53 -17.68 17.15
C ASP A 13 10.00 -17.33 16.93
N ASP A 14 10.94 -18.19 17.34
CA ASP A 14 12.39 -18.01 17.14
C ASP A 14 12.92 -16.62 17.59
N GLY A 15 12.42 -16.14 18.76
CA GLY A 15 12.79 -14.83 19.30
C GLY A 15 12.11 -13.64 18.61
N VAL A 16 11.18 -13.88 17.69
CA VAL A 16 10.34 -12.86 17.06
C VAL A 16 8.95 -12.91 17.67
N ARG A 17 8.59 -11.86 18.40
CA ARG A 17 7.22 -11.67 18.88
C ARG A 17 6.26 -11.50 17.70
N ARG A 18 5.18 -12.28 17.69
CA ARG A 18 4.16 -12.24 16.64
C ARG A 18 2.76 -12.13 17.25
N VAL A 19 1.88 -11.49 16.51
CA VAL A 19 0.48 -11.31 16.86
C VAL A 19 -0.43 -11.84 15.75
N PHE A 20 -1.48 -12.55 16.13
CA PHE A 20 -2.42 -13.16 15.20
C PHE A 20 -3.54 -12.18 14.81
N TYR A 21 -3.73 -11.96 13.50
CA TYR A 21 -4.88 -11.25 12.96
C TYR A 21 -5.33 -11.87 11.64
N ASP A 22 -6.63 -12.15 11.51
CA ASP A 22 -7.31 -12.52 10.27
C ASP A 22 -6.63 -13.68 9.50
N GLY A 23 -6.06 -14.66 10.24
CA GLY A 23 -5.36 -15.82 9.66
C GLY A 23 -3.85 -15.70 9.57
N TYR A 24 -3.27 -14.55 9.94
CA TYR A 24 -1.85 -14.27 9.79
C TYR A 24 -1.17 -14.06 11.14
N TRP A 25 0.00 -14.67 11.31
CA TRP A 25 0.95 -14.31 12.37
C TRP A 25 1.87 -13.23 11.86
N ILE A 26 1.70 -12.01 12.40
CA ILE A 26 2.40 -10.81 11.94
C ILE A 26 3.46 -10.45 12.96
N LYS A 27 4.64 -10.06 12.50
CA LYS A 27 5.69 -9.51 13.37
C LYS A 27 5.15 -8.33 14.19
N ALA A 28 5.19 -8.46 15.50
CA ALA A 28 4.75 -7.45 16.45
C ALA A 28 5.91 -6.57 16.90
N TYR A 29 5.64 -5.29 17.06
CA TYR A 29 6.55 -4.29 17.61
C TYR A 29 5.98 -3.77 18.92
N GLU A 30 6.87 -3.48 19.86
CA GLU A 30 6.51 -2.73 21.05
C GLU A 30 6.08 -1.31 20.64
N ALA A 31 4.91 -0.90 21.11
CA ALA A 31 4.40 0.43 20.84
C ALA A 31 5.24 1.46 21.62
N PRO A 32 5.69 2.56 20.98
CA PRO A 32 6.33 3.65 21.70
C PRO A 32 5.43 4.22 22.80
N GLN A 33 6.05 4.84 23.81
CA GLN A 33 5.35 5.53 24.87
C GLN A 33 4.37 6.56 24.31
N ASN A 34 3.17 6.65 24.90
CA ASN A 34 2.14 7.58 24.47
C ASN A 34 2.45 9.03 24.90
N SER A 35 3.40 9.67 24.22
CA SER A 35 3.84 11.06 24.43
C SER A 35 3.69 11.90 23.15
N LEU A 36 3.64 13.23 23.26
CA LEU A 36 3.58 14.10 22.07
C LEU A 36 4.82 13.95 21.19
N VAL A 37 6.01 13.73 21.77
CA VAL A 37 7.26 13.54 21.03
C VAL A 37 7.21 12.29 20.16
N GLU A 38 6.74 11.16 20.71
CA GLU A 38 6.60 9.91 19.94
C GLU A 38 5.46 10.01 18.91
N LYS A 39 4.35 10.69 19.26
CA LYS A 39 3.30 11.00 18.29
C LYS A 39 3.82 11.84 17.13
N ARG A 40 4.71 12.81 17.39
CA ARG A 40 5.33 13.64 16.34
C ARG A 40 6.13 12.78 15.38
N ARG A 41 7.03 11.94 15.93
CA ARG A 41 7.85 11.00 15.13
C ARG A 41 7.00 10.07 14.29
N LEU A 42 5.91 9.54 14.86
CA LEU A 42 4.97 8.67 14.16
C LEU A 42 4.27 9.42 13.03
N ILE A 43 3.67 10.58 13.30
CA ILE A 43 2.98 11.40 12.30
C ILE A 43 3.95 11.76 11.16
N GLU A 44 5.15 12.26 11.44
CA GLU A 44 6.17 12.56 10.43
C GLU A 44 6.54 11.35 9.55
N ALA A 45 6.64 10.15 10.14
CA ALA A 45 6.87 8.92 9.39
C ALA A 45 5.69 8.57 8.49
N LEU A 46 4.45 8.70 8.98
CA LEU A 46 3.23 8.46 8.20
C LEU A 46 3.07 9.51 7.08
N THR A 47 3.37 10.78 7.34
CA THR A 47 3.38 11.86 6.34
C THR A 47 4.32 11.54 5.19
N ARG A 48 5.56 11.13 5.50
CA ARG A 48 6.54 10.72 4.48
C ARG A 48 6.05 9.50 3.71
N ARG A 49 5.43 8.51 4.37
CA ARG A 49 4.85 7.35 3.69
C ARG A 49 3.74 7.79 2.74
N LEU A 50 2.79 8.58 3.21
CA LEU A 50 1.67 9.09 2.42
C LEU A 50 2.16 9.77 1.13
N PHE A 51 3.01 10.78 1.23
CA PHE A 51 3.45 11.55 0.06
C PHE A 51 4.36 10.77 -0.92
N ASN A 52 4.94 9.65 -0.49
CA ASN A 52 5.69 8.75 -1.37
C ASN A 52 4.80 7.83 -2.22
N HIS A 53 3.50 7.74 -1.92
CA HIS A 53 2.57 6.80 -2.56
C HIS A 53 1.44 7.48 -3.33
N VAL A 54 1.39 8.80 -3.34
CA VAL A 54 0.36 9.59 -4.02
C VAL A 54 0.92 10.26 -5.26
N GLU A 55 0.03 10.73 -6.13
CA GLU A 55 0.39 11.47 -7.34
C GLU A 55 1.34 12.66 -7.05
N HIS A 56 2.28 12.90 -7.96
CA HIS A 56 3.29 13.93 -7.78
C HIS A 56 2.69 15.35 -7.78
N GLY A 57 3.37 16.27 -7.10
CA GLY A 57 3.00 17.70 -7.11
C GLY A 57 1.93 18.11 -6.10
N ILE A 58 1.34 17.17 -5.35
CA ILE A 58 0.29 17.49 -4.35
C ILE A 58 0.83 17.78 -2.95
N ASN A 59 2.13 17.55 -2.69
CA ASN A 59 2.77 17.84 -1.41
C ASN A 59 3.00 19.36 -1.26
N ILE A 60 1.92 20.12 -1.06
CA ILE A 60 1.91 21.58 -0.99
C ILE A 60 2.24 22.05 0.43
N PRO A 61 3.17 23.01 0.63
CA PRO A 61 3.47 23.53 1.96
C PRO A 61 2.25 24.12 2.69
N GLY A 62 2.13 23.88 3.99
CA GLY A 62 0.99 24.35 4.81
C GLY A 62 0.83 25.87 4.87
N LYS A 63 1.91 26.62 4.67
CA LYS A 63 1.87 28.09 4.54
C LYS A 63 1.09 28.59 3.32
N ARG A 64 0.93 27.76 2.27
CA ARG A 64 0.19 28.08 1.04
C ARG A 64 -1.28 27.65 1.08
N LEU A 65 -1.80 27.25 2.25
CA LEU A 65 -3.18 26.76 2.40
C LEU A 65 -4.24 27.70 1.79
N LYS A 66 -4.11 29.01 2.00
CA LYS A 66 -5.07 29.99 1.45
C LYS A 66 -5.05 30.02 -0.08
N GLU A 67 -3.86 29.99 -0.69
CA GLU A 67 -3.69 29.95 -2.14
C GLU A 67 -4.27 28.65 -2.73
N ALA A 68 -3.97 27.51 -2.10
CA ALA A 68 -4.48 26.22 -2.53
C ALA A 68 -6.02 26.17 -2.46
N ARG A 69 -6.61 26.75 -1.40
CA ARG A 69 -8.06 26.82 -1.22
C ARG A 69 -8.73 27.69 -2.28
N ALA A 70 -8.25 28.92 -2.49
CA ALA A 70 -8.77 29.81 -3.51
C ALA A 70 -8.72 29.16 -4.90
N ALA A 71 -7.58 28.54 -5.25
CA ALA A 71 -7.42 27.86 -6.52
C ALA A 71 -8.43 26.72 -6.72
N PHE A 72 -8.72 25.93 -5.68
CA PHE A 72 -9.70 24.85 -5.70
C PHE A 72 -11.15 25.36 -5.81
N GLU A 73 -11.49 26.41 -5.07
CA GLU A 73 -12.84 26.99 -5.04
C GLU A 73 -13.20 27.65 -6.38
N GLU A 74 -12.26 28.40 -6.98
CA GLU A 74 -12.41 29.10 -8.26
C GLU A 74 -12.44 28.17 -9.48
N GLU A 75 -11.93 26.94 -9.34
CA GLU A 75 -11.87 26.00 -10.47
C GLU A 75 -13.25 25.46 -10.83
N THR A 76 -13.58 25.51 -12.11
CA THR A 76 -14.85 25.04 -12.68
C THR A 76 -14.67 23.78 -13.52
N ASP A 77 -13.48 23.56 -14.08
CA ASP A 77 -13.16 22.34 -14.79
C ASP A 77 -13.05 21.15 -13.83
N PRO A 78 -13.87 20.09 -13.96
CA PRO A 78 -13.92 18.99 -12.99
C PRO A 78 -12.59 18.26 -12.82
N GLU A 79 -11.83 18.06 -13.91
CA GLU A 79 -10.58 17.31 -13.88
C GLU A 79 -9.47 18.10 -13.16
N ARG A 80 -9.36 19.40 -13.45
CA ARG A 80 -8.48 20.31 -12.73
C ARG A 80 -8.91 20.49 -11.28
N LYS A 81 -10.22 20.56 -11.01
CA LYS A 81 -10.75 20.74 -9.65
C LYS A 81 -10.37 19.57 -8.76
N ARG A 82 -10.38 18.33 -9.30
CA ARG A 82 -9.86 17.14 -8.59
C ARG A 82 -8.40 17.31 -8.19
N VAL A 83 -7.52 17.68 -9.14
CA VAL A 83 -6.08 17.88 -8.89
C VAL A 83 -5.86 18.97 -7.83
N LYS A 84 -6.55 20.11 -7.97
CA LYS A 84 -6.46 21.20 -6.99
C LYS A 84 -7.01 20.80 -5.62
N GLY A 85 -8.03 19.93 -5.58
CA GLY A 85 -8.53 19.33 -4.34
C GLY A 85 -7.47 18.45 -3.67
N ALA A 86 -6.72 17.65 -4.44
CA ALA A 86 -5.58 16.88 -3.94
C ALA A 86 -4.44 17.79 -3.42
N MET A 87 -4.14 18.89 -4.11
CA MET A 87 -3.19 19.91 -3.65
C MET A 87 -3.64 20.59 -2.35
N LEU A 88 -4.94 20.91 -2.23
CA LEU A 88 -5.53 21.45 -1.02
C LEU A 88 -5.46 20.45 0.14
N ALA A 89 -5.72 19.16 -0.11
CA ALA A 89 -5.53 18.10 0.88
C ALA A 89 -4.09 18.08 1.41
N GLY A 90 -3.09 18.15 0.53
CA GLY A 90 -1.68 18.24 0.91
C GLY A 90 -1.35 19.50 1.72
N ALA A 91 -1.88 20.66 1.34
CA ALA A 91 -1.68 21.91 2.08
C ALA A 91 -2.30 21.86 3.49
N LEU A 92 -3.52 21.33 3.63
CA LEU A 92 -4.18 21.12 4.92
C LEU A 92 -3.38 20.16 5.80
N PHE A 93 -2.92 19.06 5.21
CA PHE A 93 -2.16 18.04 5.90
C PHE A 93 -0.82 18.59 6.44
N ASN A 94 -0.09 19.32 5.59
CA ASN A 94 1.16 19.96 6.01
C ASN A 94 0.92 21.07 7.04
N ARG A 95 -0.18 21.84 6.92
CA ARG A 95 -0.57 22.81 7.96
C ARG A 95 -0.81 22.13 9.30
N ALA A 96 -1.50 20.98 9.32
CA ALA A 96 -1.71 20.23 10.55
C ALA A 96 -0.38 19.76 11.17
N THR A 97 0.55 19.29 10.33
CA THR A 97 1.90 18.85 10.76
C THR A 97 2.70 20.02 11.33
N ASP A 98 2.62 21.20 10.70
CA ASP A 98 3.27 22.43 11.18
C ASP A 98 2.75 22.82 12.58
N ILE A 99 1.42 22.82 12.76
CA ILE A 99 0.79 23.13 14.05
C ILE A 99 1.20 22.10 15.11
N PHE A 100 1.15 20.81 14.78
CA PHE A 100 1.50 19.74 15.71
C PHE A 100 2.95 19.84 16.17
N THR A 101 3.87 20.14 15.25
CA THR A 101 5.29 20.35 15.56
C THR A 101 5.45 21.47 16.59
N LYS A 102 4.75 22.59 16.40
CA LYS A 102 4.81 23.72 17.34
C LYS A 102 4.21 23.41 18.70
N LEU A 103 3.17 22.60 18.76
CA LEU A 103 2.61 22.14 20.03
C LEU A 103 3.60 21.27 20.81
N VAL A 104 4.34 20.40 20.13
CA VAL A 104 5.40 19.61 20.78
C VAL A 104 6.53 20.50 21.27
N ASP A 105 6.97 21.47 20.46
CA ASP A 105 8.04 22.42 20.84
C ASP A 105 7.64 23.20 22.12
N LEU A 106 6.41 23.74 22.17
CA LEU A 106 5.88 24.46 23.33
C LEU A 106 5.83 23.57 24.59
N GLN A 107 5.39 22.31 24.46
CA GLN A 107 5.36 21.38 25.59
C GLN A 107 6.77 21.09 26.13
N GLN A 108 7.78 21.00 25.25
CA GLN A 108 9.17 20.80 25.64
C GLN A 108 9.77 22.01 26.36
N GLU A 109 9.26 23.21 26.07
CA GLU A 109 9.58 24.45 26.80
C GLU A 109 8.83 24.59 28.13
N GLY A 110 7.99 23.62 28.50
CA GLY A 110 7.24 23.61 29.76
C GLY A 110 5.87 24.29 29.70
N VAL A 111 5.39 24.64 28.51
CA VAL A 111 4.02 25.15 28.33
C VAL A 111 3.04 23.99 28.44
N ASP A 112 2.00 24.16 29.26
CA ASP A 112 0.91 23.19 29.35
C ASP A 112 0.04 23.24 28.09
N VAL A 113 0.22 22.25 27.21
CA VAL A 113 -0.57 22.10 26.00
C VAL A 113 -1.73 21.15 26.28
N THR A 114 -2.89 21.74 26.55
CA THR A 114 -4.13 20.97 26.73
C THR A 114 -4.71 20.51 25.38
N GLN A 115 -5.44 19.40 25.41
CA GLN A 115 -6.10 18.84 24.21
C GLN A 115 -7.17 19.78 23.62
N ASP A 116 -7.71 20.71 24.41
CA ASP A 116 -8.76 21.66 23.99
C ASP A 116 -8.21 23.01 23.49
N SER A 117 -6.88 23.16 23.45
CA SER A 117 -6.24 24.37 22.94
C SER A 117 -6.72 24.68 21.52
N ALA A 118 -6.82 25.97 21.18
CA ALA A 118 -7.25 26.41 19.86
C ALA A 118 -6.39 25.80 18.73
N LEU A 119 -5.09 25.62 18.99
CA LEU A 119 -4.15 24.99 18.08
C LEU A 119 -4.43 23.49 17.89
N MET A 120 -4.73 22.73 18.95
CA MET A 120 -5.13 21.32 18.82
C MET A 120 -6.42 21.17 18.00
N ARG A 121 -7.39 22.07 18.20
CA ARG A 121 -8.63 22.12 17.41
C ARG A 121 -8.38 22.44 15.94
N GLU A 122 -7.54 23.44 15.64
CA GLU A 122 -7.16 23.78 14.25
C GLU A 122 -6.41 22.62 13.57
N CYS A 123 -5.51 21.95 14.29
CA CYS A 123 -4.80 20.76 13.80
C CYS A 123 -5.78 19.64 13.41
N GLY A 124 -6.72 19.31 14.32
CA GLY A 124 -7.75 18.31 14.08
C GLY A 124 -8.66 18.65 12.89
N GLN A 125 -9.08 19.91 12.75
CA GLN A 125 -9.88 20.38 11.61
C GLN A 125 -9.13 20.22 10.28
N CYS A 126 -7.84 20.61 10.25
CA CYS A 126 -7.00 20.45 9.06
C CYS A 126 -6.88 18.98 8.65
N LEU A 127 -6.63 18.07 9.60
CA LEU A 127 -6.53 16.63 9.32
C LEU A 127 -7.86 16.04 8.84
N GLN A 128 -8.98 16.44 9.46
CA GLN A 128 -10.31 15.96 9.09
C GLN A 128 -10.71 16.40 7.68
N GLU A 129 -10.40 17.64 7.30
CA GLU A 129 -10.65 18.13 5.95
C GLU A 129 -9.69 17.51 4.92
N ALA A 130 -8.40 17.35 5.27
CA ALA A 130 -7.43 16.64 4.45
C ALA A 130 -7.87 15.19 4.18
N LEU A 131 -8.42 14.49 5.17
CA LEU A 131 -8.97 13.15 5.02
C LEU A 131 -10.14 13.13 4.02
N ASN A 132 -11.03 14.12 4.08
CA ASN A 132 -12.16 14.20 3.15
C ASN A 132 -11.71 14.44 1.71
N LEU A 133 -10.78 15.39 1.50
CA LEU A 133 -10.23 15.70 0.19
C LEU A 133 -9.25 14.63 -0.31
N GLY A 134 -8.64 13.86 0.58
CA GLY A 134 -7.76 12.74 0.27
C GLY A 134 -8.40 11.67 -0.62
N LYS A 135 -9.74 11.59 -0.63
CA LYS A 135 -10.51 10.73 -1.54
C LYS A 135 -10.37 11.12 -3.02
N LEU A 136 -9.96 12.36 -3.31
CA LEU A 136 -9.69 12.85 -4.68
C LEU A 136 -8.29 12.48 -5.17
N VAL A 137 -7.43 12.03 -4.26
CA VAL A 137 -6.02 11.77 -4.51
C VAL A 137 -5.85 10.38 -5.09
N ARG A 138 -5.06 10.30 -6.16
CA ARG A 138 -4.71 9.01 -6.77
C ARG A 138 -3.40 8.48 -6.20
N HIS A 139 -3.27 7.16 -6.21
CA HIS A 139 -1.99 6.48 -6.04
C HIS A 139 -1.02 6.94 -7.14
N ILE A 140 0.28 6.82 -6.89
CA ILE A 140 1.32 7.21 -7.86
C ILE A 140 1.23 6.46 -9.20
N SER A 141 0.62 5.26 -9.22
CA SER A 141 0.31 4.53 -10.47
C SER A 141 -0.79 5.17 -11.31
N GLY A 142 -1.53 6.13 -10.76
CA GLY A 142 -2.76 6.70 -11.34
C GLY A 142 -4.04 6.01 -10.86
N ASP A 143 -3.94 4.91 -10.11
CA ASP A 143 -5.09 4.16 -9.60
C ASP A 143 -5.69 4.75 -8.32
N GLU A 144 -6.88 4.27 -7.97
CA GLU A 144 -7.56 4.57 -6.69
C GLU A 144 -7.09 3.62 -5.56
N GLY A 145 -7.62 3.81 -4.35
CA GLY A 145 -7.40 2.88 -3.22
C GLY A 145 -6.22 3.23 -2.31
N ILE A 146 -5.85 4.52 -2.24
CA ILE A 146 -4.83 5.04 -1.31
C ILE A 146 -5.43 5.97 -0.24
N ASP A 147 -6.75 6.12 -0.22
CA ASP A 147 -7.52 6.95 0.72
C ASP A 147 -7.27 6.55 2.18
N GLU A 148 -7.05 5.27 2.43
CA GLU A 148 -6.72 4.77 3.77
C GLU A 148 -5.45 5.44 4.36
N LEU A 149 -4.44 5.74 3.53
CA LEU A 149 -3.22 6.39 4.00
C LEU A 149 -3.47 7.82 4.51
N TRP A 150 -4.53 8.48 4.06
CA TRP A 150 -4.89 9.82 4.54
C TRP A 150 -5.51 9.78 5.94
N GLY A 151 -6.09 8.65 6.35
CA GLY A 151 -6.71 8.48 7.67
C GLY A 151 -5.72 8.11 8.77
N GLU A 152 -4.61 7.45 8.45
CA GLU A 152 -3.65 6.99 9.45
C GLU A 152 -3.08 8.13 10.32
N PRO A 153 -2.65 9.28 9.77
CA PRO A 153 -2.09 10.36 10.59
C PRO A 153 -3.14 10.99 11.50
N PHE A 154 -4.37 11.15 11.02
CA PHE A 154 -5.48 11.61 11.85
C PHE A 154 -5.77 10.64 13.01
N ARG A 155 -5.74 9.33 12.75
CA ARG A 155 -5.86 8.34 13.84
C ARG A 155 -4.69 8.42 14.80
N ALA A 156 -3.44 8.45 14.33
CA ALA A 156 -2.26 8.57 15.19
C ALA A 156 -2.30 9.81 16.09
N PHE A 157 -2.88 10.91 15.59
CA PHE A 157 -3.16 12.11 16.37
C PHE A 157 -4.23 11.86 17.45
N SER A 158 -5.35 11.25 17.06
CA SER A 158 -6.60 11.20 17.85
C SER A 158 -6.66 10.11 18.92
N ILE A 159 -5.89 9.03 18.78
CA ILE A 159 -5.91 7.88 19.72
C ILE A 159 -4.54 7.65 20.37
N PRO A 160 -4.44 6.84 21.44
CA PRO A 160 -3.16 6.41 21.97
C PRO A 160 -2.30 5.66 20.94
N ILE A 161 -0.97 5.79 21.02
CA ILE A 161 -0.05 5.12 20.09
C ILE A 161 -0.24 3.60 20.08
N GLU A 162 -0.46 2.99 21.24
CA GLU A 162 -0.71 1.55 21.37
C GLU A 162 -1.92 1.11 20.54
N ALA A 163 -3.07 1.78 20.71
CA ALA A 163 -4.28 1.51 19.93
C ALA A 163 -4.06 1.73 18.41
N PHE A 164 -3.21 2.69 18.03
CA PHE A 164 -2.82 2.85 16.63
C PHE A 164 -2.04 1.63 16.11
N TYR A 165 -1.08 1.13 16.89
CA TYR A 165 -0.28 -0.05 16.54
C TYR A 165 -1.14 -1.33 16.43
N GLU A 166 -2.10 -1.53 17.34
CA GLU A 166 -3.05 -2.64 17.24
C GLU A 166 -3.80 -2.60 15.91
N SER A 167 -4.32 -1.42 15.54
CA SER A 167 -5.05 -1.26 14.30
C SER A 167 -4.18 -1.46 13.05
N ARG A 168 -2.86 -1.20 13.15
CA ARG A 168 -1.91 -1.42 12.06
C ARG A 168 -1.76 -2.91 11.74
N TYR A 169 -1.84 -3.80 12.72
CA TYR A 169 -1.74 -5.24 12.46
C TYR A 169 -2.91 -5.75 11.63
N ILE A 170 -4.11 -5.25 11.86
CA ILE A 170 -5.29 -5.54 11.03
C ILE A 170 -5.02 -5.13 9.58
N LYS A 171 -4.46 -3.93 9.37
CA LYS A 171 -4.14 -3.42 8.02
C LYS A 171 -3.05 -4.22 7.32
N ILE A 172 -2.02 -4.65 8.07
CA ILE A 172 -1.01 -5.57 7.54
C ILE A 172 -1.67 -6.89 7.14
N ALA A 173 -2.49 -7.51 8.00
CA ALA A 173 -3.19 -8.75 7.68
C ALA A 173 -4.00 -8.66 6.37
N GLN A 174 -4.72 -7.55 6.20
CA GLN A 174 -5.49 -7.25 4.98
C GLN A 174 -4.57 -7.16 3.75
N ALA A 175 -3.43 -6.48 3.86
CA ALA A 175 -2.45 -6.41 2.78
C ALA A 175 -1.83 -7.78 2.46
N LEU A 176 -1.48 -8.60 3.47
CA LEU A 176 -0.98 -9.96 3.26
C LEU A 176 -1.99 -10.82 2.52
N ARG A 177 -3.26 -10.77 2.92
CA ARG A 177 -4.35 -11.47 2.24
C ARG A 177 -4.55 -11.01 0.79
N ASN A 178 -4.40 -9.71 0.53
CA ASN A 178 -4.46 -9.19 -0.83
C ASN A 178 -3.30 -9.73 -1.68
N ILE A 179 -2.08 -9.79 -1.14
CA ILE A 179 -0.91 -10.36 -1.81
C ILE A 179 -1.14 -11.84 -2.11
N ASP A 180 -1.60 -12.62 -1.13
CA ASP A 180 -1.88 -14.04 -1.32
C ASP A 180 -2.91 -14.25 -2.44
N ARG A 181 -4.03 -13.53 -2.40
CA ARG A 181 -5.05 -13.59 -3.45
C ARG A 181 -4.49 -13.26 -4.84
N LEU A 182 -3.65 -12.23 -4.96
CA LEU A 182 -3.03 -11.87 -6.24
C LEU A 182 -2.11 -12.99 -6.73
N THR A 183 -1.24 -13.50 -5.86
CA THR A 183 -0.26 -14.53 -6.22
C THR A 183 -0.94 -15.86 -6.57
N GLU A 184 -2.00 -16.25 -5.86
CA GLU A 184 -2.82 -17.43 -6.16
C GLU A 184 -3.49 -17.30 -7.53
N THR A 185 -4.12 -16.16 -7.82
CA THR A 185 -4.74 -15.91 -9.13
C THR A 185 -3.70 -15.93 -10.26
N MET A 186 -2.54 -15.31 -10.05
CA MET A 186 -1.45 -15.34 -11.03
C MET A 186 -0.95 -16.78 -11.24
N CYS A 187 -0.72 -17.55 -10.18
CA CYS A 187 -0.30 -18.95 -10.31
C CYS A 187 -1.35 -19.79 -11.04
N ALA A 188 -2.64 -19.56 -10.80
CA ALA A 188 -3.72 -20.26 -11.52
C ALA A 188 -3.75 -19.90 -13.01
N ALA A 189 -3.46 -18.65 -13.38
CA ALA A 189 -3.46 -18.20 -14.77
C ALA A 189 -2.20 -18.60 -15.55
N PHE A 190 -1.02 -18.54 -14.92
CA PHE A 190 0.27 -18.75 -15.59
C PHE A 190 0.90 -20.12 -15.33
N GLY A 191 0.62 -20.76 -14.20
CA GLY A 191 1.21 -22.05 -13.83
C GLY A 191 0.92 -23.17 -14.84
N PRO A 192 -0.35 -23.37 -15.26
CA PRO A 192 -0.69 -24.35 -16.28
C PRO A 192 -0.31 -23.93 -17.71
N ASN A 193 0.09 -22.67 -17.94
CA ASN A 193 0.31 -22.13 -19.28
C ASN A 193 1.70 -22.56 -19.79
N PRO A 194 1.79 -23.33 -20.90
CA PRO A 194 3.07 -23.80 -21.43
C PRO A 194 4.02 -22.66 -21.83
N LEU A 195 3.48 -21.50 -22.23
CA LEU A 195 4.29 -20.33 -22.58
C LEU A 195 5.02 -19.76 -21.35
N PHE A 196 4.52 -20.02 -20.14
CA PHE A 196 5.03 -19.43 -18.89
C PHE A 196 5.53 -20.49 -17.91
N GLU A 197 5.99 -21.63 -18.41
CA GLU A 197 6.56 -22.69 -17.58
C GLU A 197 7.71 -22.14 -16.70
N GLY A 198 7.51 -22.21 -15.39
CA GLY A 198 8.41 -21.67 -14.37
C GLY A 198 7.91 -20.39 -13.69
N ALA A 199 6.95 -19.67 -14.27
CA ALA A 199 6.46 -18.40 -13.73
C ALA A 199 5.86 -18.54 -12.32
N ALA A 200 5.18 -19.65 -12.02
CA ALA A 200 4.58 -19.91 -10.71
C ALA A 200 5.60 -19.86 -9.56
N VAL A 201 6.86 -20.27 -9.82
CA VAL A 201 7.94 -20.21 -8.84
C VAL A 201 8.32 -18.75 -8.54
N GLU A 202 8.50 -17.93 -9.58
CA GLU A 202 8.84 -16.51 -9.43
C GLU A 202 7.69 -15.72 -8.79
N ILE A 203 6.44 -16.02 -9.14
CA ILE A 203 5.24 -15.43 -8.51
C ILE A 203 5.21 -15.76 -7.01
N SER A 204 5.41 -17.02 -6.65
CA SER A 204 5.40 -17.47 -5.25
C SER A 204 6.55 -16.84 -4.44
N ARG A 205 7.72 -16.70 -5.07
CA ARG A 205 8.89 -16.01 -4.49
C ARG A 205 8.59 -14.55 -4.22
N LEU A 206 8.02 -13.83 -5.19
CA LEU A 206 7.61 -12.44 -5.03
C LEU A 206 6.58 -12.31 -3.91
N GLY A 207 5.55 -13.15 -3.88
CA GLY A 207 4.52 -13.16 -2.83
C GLY A 207 5.10 -13.32 -1.43
N THR A 208 6.03 -14.27 -1.26
CA THR A 208 6.69 -14.52 0.02
C THR A 208 7.53 -13.32 0.47
N ALA A 209 8.34 -12.76 -0.44
CA ALA A 209 9.19 -11.61 -0.14
C ALA A 209 8.35 -10.34 0.15
N ALA A 210 7.27 -10.14 -0.60
CA ALA A 210 6.29 -9.07 -0.41
C ALA A 210 5.66 -9.12 0.99
N LYS A 211 5.17 -10.29 1.41
CA LYS A 211 4.58 -10.47 2.75
C LYS A 211 5.57 -10.17 3.88
N ARG A 212 6.80 -10.69 3.80
CA ARG A 212 7.87 -10.35 4.75
C ARG A 212 8.16 -8.85 4.77
N LYS A 213 8.14 -8.20 3.60
CA LYS A 213 8.40 -6.77 3.49
C LYS A 213 7.29 -5.90 4.10
N CYS A 214 6.03 -6.32 4.00
CA CYS A 214 4.88 -5.63 4.61
C CYS A 214 5.03 -5.46 6.13
N GLU A 215 5.49 -6.51 6.82
CA GLU A 215 5.62 -6.48 8.29
C GLU A 215 6.95 -5.88 8.80
N THR A 216 7.98 -5.78 7.96
CA THR A 216 9.34 -5.36 8.36
C THR A 216 9.53 -3.84 8.37
N LEU A 217 9.96 -3.25 9.48
CA LEU A 217 10.27 -1.81 9.58
C LEU A 217 11.63 -1.48 8.96
N ARG A 218 11.82 -0.21 8.54
CA ARG A 218 13.11 0.25 7.99
C ARG A 218 14.25 0.23 9.01
N THR A 219 13.92 0.20 10.30
CA THR A 219 14.85 0.16 11.43
C THR A 219 15.25 -1.26 11.82
N ASP A 220 14.65 -2.29 11.22
CA ASP A 220 14.97 -3.68 11.53
C ASP A 220 16.35 -4.04 10.98
N ALA A 221 17.13 -4.81 11.74
CA ALA A 221 18.48 -5.23 11.31
C ALA A 221 18.47 -6.02 9.98
N ASP A 222 17.44 -6.84 9.76
CA ASP A 222 17.29 -7.68 8.57
C ASP A 222 16.67 -6.96 7.36
N ILE A 223 16.45 -5.64 7.47
CA ILE A 223 15.84 -4.84 6.40
C ILE A 223 16.59 -4.95 5.08
N PHE A 224 17.93 -5.03 5.12
CA PHE A 224 18.75 -5.07 3.93
C PHE A 224 18.47 -6.33 3.11
N ASN A 225 18.46 -7.50 3.76
CA ASN A 225 18.15 -8.77 3.10
C ASN A 225 16.69 -8.81 2.63
N ILE A 226 15.75 -8.42 3.49
CA ILE A 226 14.31 -8.47 3.16
C ILE A 226 13.98 -7.52 2.00
N TRP A 227 14.60 -6.34 1.96
CA TRP A 227 14.42 -5.40 0.86
C TRP A 227 15.03 -5.91 -0.44
N THR A 228 16.26 -6.44 -0.39
CA THR A 228 16.91 -6.98 -1.59
C THR A 228 16.18 -8.20 -2.13
N ASP A 229 15.70 -9.10 -1.27
CA ASP A 229 14.91 -10.26 -1.67
C ASP A 229 13.64 -9.85 -2.41
N PHE A 230 12.93 -8.84 -1.88
CA PHE A 230 11.73 -8.31 -2.49
C PHE A 230 12.01 -7.62 -3.83
N ALA A 231 13.05 -6.76 -3.90
CA ALA A 231 13.42 -6.07 -5.12
C ALA A 231 13.84 -7.04 -6.23
N VAL A 232 14.73 -7.98 -5.92
CA VAL A 232 15.24 -8.98 -6.88
C VAL A 232 14.13 -9.92 -7.32
N ALA A 233 13.24 -10.36 -6.42
CA ALA A 233 12.10 -11.19 -6.82
C ALA A 233 11.15 -10.46 -7.79
N HIS A 234 10.96 -9.15 -7.62
CA HIS A 234 10.18 -8.33 -8.54
C HIS A 234 10.88 -8.21 -9.90
N GLU A 235 12.17 -7.90 -9.92
CA GLU A 235 12.98 -7.80 -11.14
C GLU A 235 13.01 -9.12 -11.93
N HIS A 236 13.13 -10.25 -11.25
CA HIS A 236 13.06 -11.57 -11.88
C HIS A 236 11.72 -11.82 -12.57
N LEU A 237 10.61 -11.44 -11.91
CA LEU A 237 9.28 -11.57 -12.50
C LEU A 237 9.10 -10.64 -13.71
N GLU A 238 9.61 -9.41 -13.62
CA GLU A 238 9.55 -8.42 -14.71
C GLU A 238 10.34 -8.85 -15.95
N ALA A 239 11.50 -9.47 -15.72
CA ALA A 239 12.39 -10.02 -16.73
C ALA A 239 11.92 -11.37 -17.30
N PHE A 240 10.84 -11.95 -16.75
CA PHE A 240 10.33 -13.23 -17.22
C PHE A 240 9.90 -13.14 -18.69
N MET A 241 10.41 -14.06 -19.52
CA MET A 241 10.11 -14.14 -20.94
C MET A 241 9.29 -15.38 -21.23
N PRO A 242 8.22 -15.28 -22.04
CA PRO A 242 7.48 -16.45 -22.49
C PRO A 242 8.34 -17.36 -23.35
N LYS A 243 8.16 -18.67 -23.20
CA LYS A 243 8.81 -19.71 -24.00
C LYS A 243 8.07 -19.88 -25.32
N LEU A 244 8.72 -19.49 -26.40
CA LEU A 244 8.25 -19.69 -27.77
C LEU A 244 9.14 -20.72 -28.45
N ALA A 245 8.55 -21.77 -29.02
CA ALA A 245 9.28 -22.78 -29.77
C ALA A 245 9.13 -22.54 -31.29
N GLY A 246 10.25 -22.56 -32.01
CA GLY A 246 10.26 -22.48 -33.48
C GLY A 246 9.66 -21.19 -34.05
N ALA A 247 9.13 -21.28 -35.28
CA ALA A 247 8.41 -20.19 -35.93
C ALA A 247 6.98 -20.09 -35.37
N ALA A 248 6.82 -19.34 -34.27
CA ALA A 248 5.52 -19.13 -33.62
C ALA A 248 4.54 -18.39 -34.55
N THR A 249 3.27 -18.77 -34.49
CA THR A 249 2.20 -18.09 -35.24
C THR A 249 1.95 -16.70 -34.68
N PRO A 250 1.43 -15.74 -35.48
CA PRO A 250 1.07 -14.41 -35.00
C PRO A 250 0.13 -14.44 -33.77
N ASP A 251 -0.85 -15.34 -33.76
CA ASP A 251 -1.77 -15.53 -32.62
C ASP A 251 -1.03 -15.94 -31.34
N LEU A 252 -0.05 -16.86 -31.45
CA LEU A 252 0.74 -17.31 -30.29
C LEU A 252 1.67 -16.21 -29.79
N LEU A 253 2.24 -15.41 -30.70
CA LEU A 253 3.05 -14.24 -30.36
C LEU A 253 2.23 -13.20 -29.59
N GLN A 254 0.99 -12.93 -30.03
CA GLN A 254 0.09 -12.02 -29.32
C GLN A 254 -0.26 -12.55 -27.93
N LEU A 255 -0.61 -13.84 -27.82
CA LEU A 255 -0.95 -14.47 -26.54
C LEU A 255 0.22 -14.44 -25.54
N ALA A 256 1.45 -14.58 -26.04
CA ALA A 256 2.68 -14.47 -25.27
C ALA A 256 2.91 -13.02 -24.80
N ALA A 257 2.73 -12.03 -25.68
CA ALA A 257 2.88 -10.61 -25.36
C ALA A 257 1.84 -10.16 -24.31
N ASP A 258 0.57 -10.51 -24.50
CA ASP A 258 -0.52 -10.20 -23.57
C ASP A 258 -0.26 -10.82 -22.20
N GLY A 259 0.17 -12.09 -22.17
CA GLY A 259 0.52 -12.78 -20.93
C GLY A 259 1.70 -12.12 -20.21
N GLN A 260 2.73 -11.71 -20.96
CA GLN A 260 3.89 -11.03 -20.38
C GLN A 260 3.51 -9.67 -19.78
N GLN A 261 2.69 -8.89 -20.48
CA GLN A 261 2.19 -7.63 -19.97
C GLN A 261 1.35 -7.84 -18.69
N LEU A 262 0.48 -8.85 -18.68
CA LEU A 262 -0.35 -9.17 -17.54
C LEU A 262 0.46 -9.68 -16.33
N LEU A 263 1.54 -10.42 -16.57
CA LEU A 263 2.46 -10.88 -15.53
C LEU A 263 3.16 -9.68 -14.86
N ARG A 264 3.67 -8.74 -15.66
CA ARG A 264 4.30 -7.49 -15.17
C ARG A 264 3.34 -6.64 -14.35
N GLN A 265 2.11 -6.45 -14.85
CA GLN A 265 1.08 -5.70 -14.13
C GLN A 265 0.74 -6.32 -12.76
N GLY A 266 0.78 -7.64 -12.64
CA GLY A 266 0.59 -8.32 -11.35
C GLY A 266 1.74 -8.07 -10.38
N GLY A 267 2.98 -8.14 -10.89
CA GLY A 267 4.18 -7.78 -10.13
C GLY A 267 4.11 -6.35 -9.59
N GLU A 268 3.76 -5.38 -10.45
CA GLU A 268 3.59 -3.98 -10.05
C GLU A 268 2.49 -3.81 -9.00
N LEU A 269 1.34 -4.45 -9.18
CA LEU A 269 0.24 -4.34 -8.22
C LEU A 269 0.60 -4.93 -6.84
N ILE A 270 1.28 -6.08 -6.82
CA ILE A 270 1.85 -6.64 -5.58
C ILE A 270 2.83 -5.64 -4.96
N SER A 271 3.67 -4.99 -5.76
CA SER A 271 4.62 -3.99 -5.29
C SER A 271 3.94 -2.76 -4.69
N TYR A 272 2.86 -2.27 -5.30
CA TYR A 272 2.07 -1.16 -4.79
C TYR A 272 1.43 -1.48 -3.44
N VAL A 273 0.75 -2.63 -3.34
CA VAL A 273 0.17 -3.12 -2.06
C VAL A 273 1.27 -3.27 -1.00
N THR A 274 2.41 -3.83 -1.36
CA THR A 274 3.52 -4.09 -0.42
C THR A 274 4.13 -2.81 0.15
N ARG A 275 4.44 -1.85 -0.73
CA ARG A 275 5.12 -0.62 -0.34
C ARG A 275 4.17 0.32 0.41
N ALA A 276 2.93 0.42 -0.07
CA ALA A 276 1.90 1.22 0.57
C ALA A 276 1.34 0.57 1.83
N ARG A 277 1.40 -0.76 1.98
CA ARG A 277 0.84 -1.56 3.09
C ARG A 277 -0.66 -1.35 3.30
N VAL A 278 -1.37 -1.15 2.20
CA VAL A 278 -2.83 -1.05 2.15
C VAL A 278 -3.33 -1.87 0.98
N THR A 279 -4.57 -2.33 1.07
CA THR A 279 -5.20 -3.06 -0.04
C THR A 279 -5.58 -2.11 -1.17
N MET A 280 -5.60 -2.62 -2.40
CA MET A 280 -6.04 -1.88 -3.59
C MET A 280 -7.23 -2.61 -4.23
N PRO A 281 -8.44 -2.54 -3.63
CA PRO A 281 -9.53 -3.47 -3.93
C PRO A 281 -10.04 -3.38 -5.37
N LYS A 282 -10.11 -2.18 -5.94
CA LYS A 282 -10.52 -1.97 -7.33
C LYS A 282 -9.50 -2.56 -8.31
N SER A 283 -8.24 -2.13 -8.23
CA SER A 283 -7.16 -2.63 -9.07
C SER A 283 -6.96 -4.14 -8.93
N THR A 284 -7.11 -4.67 -7.71
CA THR A 284 -7.08 -6.13 -7.44
C THR A 284 -8.18 -6.85 -8.19
N ARG A 285 -9.43 -6.38 -8.10
CA ARG A 285 -10.57 -7.02 -8.80
C ARG A 285 -10.38 -6.98 -10.31
N GLU A 286 -10.07 -5.82 -10.87
CA GLU A 286 -9.87 -5.64 -12.31
C GLU A 286 -8.67 -6.45 -12.84
N TYR A 287 -7.63 -6.61 -12.03
CA TYR A 287 -6.49 -7.48 -12.36
C TYR A 287 -6.88 -8.96 -12.37
N ILE A 288 -7.63 -9.42 -11.36
CA ILE A 288 -8.10 -10.82 -11.28
C ILE A 288 -8.98 -11.16 -12.49
N GLU A 289 -9.94 -10.29 -12.84
CA GLU A 289 -10.80 -10.49 -14.01
C GLU A 289 -10.01 -10.57 -15.33
N ARG A 290 -8.86 -9.89 -15.43
CA ARG A 290 -7.97 -10.00 -16.61
C ARG A 290 -7.21 -11.32 -16.61
N CYS A 291 -6.73 -11.79 -15.45
CA CYS A 291 -6.09 -13.10 -15.31
C CYS A 291 -7.03 -14.25 -15.68
N GLU A 292 -8.27 -14.21 -15.19
CA GLU A 292 -9.27 -15.23 -15.47
C GLU A 292 -9.62 -15.29 -16.97
N ARG A 293 -9.84 -14.13 -17.60
CA ARG A 293 -10.07 -14.04 -19.06
C ARG A 293 -8.88 -14.56 -19.86
N TYR A 294 -7.66 -14.19 -19.47
CA TYR A 294 -6.44 -14.68 -20.12
C TYR A 294 -6.32 -16.21 -20.02
N ALA A 295 -6.53 -16.78 -18.84
CA ALA A 295 -6.47 -18.23 -18.62
C ALA A 295 -7.50 -19.00 -19.47
N GLN A 296 -8.72 -18.46 -19.61
CA GLN A 296 -9.76 -19.02 -20.49
C GLN A 296 -9.32 -19.02 -21.96
N LEU A 297 -8.76 -17.89 -22.44
CA LEU A 297 -8.25 -17.77 -23.81
C LEU A 297 -7.12 -18.77 -24.10
N VAL A 298 -6.16 -18.90 -23.19
CA VAL A 298 -5.06 -19.87 -23.26
C VAL A 298 -5.62 -21.30 -23.36
N THR A 299 -6.53 -21.66 -22.46
CA THR A 299 -7.14 -23.00 -22.43
C THR A 299 -7.84 -23.33 -23.74
N ALA A 300 -8.64 -22.39 -24.27
CA ALA A 300 -9.34 -22.59 -25.53
C ALA A 300 -8.35 -22.82 -26.69
N ARG A 301 -7.29 -22.02 -26.77
CA ARG A 301 -6.30 -22.11 -27.87
C ARG A 301 -5.49 -23.39 -27.82
N PHE A 302 -5.02 -23.83 -26.65
CA PHE A 302 -4.24 -25.07 -26.54
C PHE A 302 -5.11 -26.32 -26.64
N SER A 303 -6.40 -26.27 -26.25
CA SER A 303 -7.33 -27.38 -26.47
C SER A 303 -7.69 -27.58 -27.95
N SER A 304 -7.78 -26.50 -28.74
CA SER A 304 -8.05 -26.58 -30.19
C SER A 304 -6.87 -27.12 -31.01
N HIS A 305 -5.64 -27.10 -30.48
CA HIS A 305 -4.46 -27.65 -31.16
C HIS A 305 -4.25 -29.14 -30.87
N ALA A 306 -4.96 -29.74 -29.92
CA ALA A 306 -4.89 -31.18 -29.61
C ALA A 306 -5.88 -32.03 -30.42
N THR A 307 -6.78 -31.40 -31.19
CA THR A 307 -7.85 -32.06 -31.98
C THR A 307 -7.66 -31.96 -33.50
N ASN A 308 -6.52 -31.42 -33.97
CA ASN A 308 -6.06 -31.44 -35.36
C ASN A 308 -4.74 -32.19 -35.46
#